data_AF-A0A1B9PLU1-F1
#
_entry.id   AF-A0A1B9PLU1-F1
#
_cell.length_a   1.000
_cell.length_b   1.000
_cell.length_c   1.000
_cell.angle_alpha   90.00
_cell.angle_beta   90.00
_cell.angle_gamma   90.00
#
_symmetry.space_group_name_H-M   'P 1'
#
loop_
_entity.id
_entity.type
_entity.pdbx_description
1 polymer ?
#
loop_
_entity_poly.entity_id
_entity_poly.type
_entity_poly.pdbx_seq_one_letter_code
_entity_poly.pdbx_strand_id
1 'polypeptide(L)'
;MNHQQVTGRDGVKIKIITPKAPPRIINRAKRLISKILAKDILRGMRPKVIQRNKKWFSYRVNRKYRLLVLRTRCNTGPYYCLSHTEYEHWVNNH
;
A
#
# COMPACT_ATOMS: atom_id res chain seq x y z
N MET A 1 -6.24 -3.18 -14.59
CA MET A 1 -5.35 -2.85 -13.45
C MET A 1 -4.05 -3.60 -13.66
N ASN A 2 -2.90 -2.94 -13.53
CA ASN A 2 -1.61 -3.62 -13.66
C ASN A 2 -1.24 -4.32 -12.34
N HIS A 3 -0.61 -5.48 -12.46
CA HIS A 3 -0.19 -6.31 -11.34
C HIS A 3 1.32 -6.39 -11.32
N GLN A 4 1.94 -5.94 -10.23
CA GLN A 4 3.36 -6.15 -9.98
C GLN A 4 3.55 -7.03 -8.74
N GLN A 5 4.67 -7.73 -8.66
CA GLN A 5 5.02 -8.56 -7.52
C GLN A 5 6.27 -8.01 -6.82
N VAL A 6 6.32 -8.19 -5.50
CA VAL A 6 7.49 -7.99 -4.67
C VAL A 6 7.71 -9.24 -3.85
N THR A 7 8.93 -9.77 -3.89
CA THR A 7 9.35 -10.84 -2.99
C THR A 7 9.78 -10.21 -1.66
N GLY A 8 9.10 -10.55 -0.57
CA GLY A 8 9.51 -10.20 0.79
C GLY A 8 10.76 -10.99 1.21
N ARG A 9 11.36 -10.60 2.36
CA ARG A 9 12.58 -11.25 2.89
C ARG A 9 12.42 -12.75 3.09
N ASP A 10 11.23 -13.23 3.42
CA ASP A 10 10.95 -14.64 3.68
C ASP A 10 10.44 -15.40 2.44
N GLY A 11 10.69 -14.88 1.23
CA GLY A 11 10.22 -15.48 -0.02
C GLY A 11 8.72 -15.25 -0.34
N VAL A 12 7.98 -14.57 0.55
CA VAL A 12 6.56 -14.25 0.36
C VAL A 12 6.38 -13.33 -0.85
N LYS A 13 5.66 -13.80 -1.89
CA LYS A 13 5.31 -13.00 -3.07
C LYS A 13 4.10 -12.12 -2.76
N ILE A 14 4.35 -10.83 -2.56
CA ILE A 14 3.33 -9.83 -2.30
C ILE A 14 2.92 -9.16 -3.60
N LYS A 15 1.62 -9.23 -3.90
CA LYS A 15 1.04 -8.57 -5.07
C LYS A 15 0.81 -7.09 -4.76
N ILE A 16 1.37 -6.22 -5.59
CA ILE A 16 1.04 -4.80 -5.67
C ILE A 16 0.10 -4.59 -6.85
N ILE A 17 -1.10 -4.13 -6.56
CA ILE A 17 -2.10 -3.78 -7.57
C ILE A 17 -1.98 -2.28 -7.82
N THR A 18 -1.59 -1.92 -9.04
CA THR A 18 -1.40 -0.53 -9.46
C THR A 18 -2.24 -0.26 -10.71
N PRO A 19 -3.24 0.64 -10.67
CA PRO A 19 -4.04 0.90 -11.85
C PRO A 19 -3.21 1.64 -12.92
N LYS A 20 -2.54 2.75 -12.57
CA LYS A 20 -1.71 3.58 -13.48
C LYS A 20 -0.59 4.38 -12.77
N ALA A 21 0.14 3.76 -11.84
CA ALA A 21 1.20 4.48 -11.10
C ALA A 21 2.53 4.59 -11.90
N PRO A 22 3.21 5.75 -11.93
CA PRO A 22 4.53 5.89 -12.54
C PRO A 22 5.58 4.97 -11.91
N PRO A 23 6.61 4.51 -12.63
CA PRO A 23 7.64 3.60 -12.10
C PRO A 23 8.30 4.10 -10.81
N ARG A 24 8.56 5.42 -10.69
CA ARG A 24 9.12 6.03 -9.46
C ARG A 24 8.21 5.84 -8.25
N ILE A 25 6.89 5.90 -8.44
CA ILE A 25 5.90 5.69 -7.38
C ILE A 25 5.85 4.22 -6.99
N ILE A 26 5.87 3.33 -7.97
CA ILE A 26 5.94 1.90 -7.74
C ILE A 26 7.17 1.55 -6.91
N ASN A 27 8.35 2.06 -7.27
CA ASN A 27 9.57 1.81 -6.50
C ASN A 27 9.49 2.33 -5.07
N ARG A 28 8.87 3.49 -4.83
CA ARG A 28 8.61 4.00 -3.48
C ARG A 28 7.64 3.10 -2.70
N ALA A 29 6.58 2.62 -3.34
CA ALA A 29 5.65 1.68 -2.74
C ALA A 29 6.34 0.36 -2.38
N LYS A 30 7.19 -0.18 -3.26
CA LYS A 30 8.00 -1.38 -2.99
C LYS A 30 8.90 -1.18 -1.76
N ARG A 31 9.65 -0.06 -1.70
CA ARG A 31 10.49 0.28 -0.54
C ARG A 31 9.69 0.41 0.76
N LEU A 32 8.52 1.03 0.69
CA LEU A 32 7.63 1.17 1.84
C LEU A 32 7.12 -0.19 2.32
N ILE A 33 6.72 -1.08 1.41
CA ILE A 33 6.33 -2.46 1.74
C ILE A 33 7.49 -3.19 2.42
N SER A 34 8.70 -3.11 1.87
CA SER A 34 9.88 -3.73 2.50
C SER A 34 10.10 -3.24 3.94
N LYS A 35 9.90 -1.94 4.21
CA LYS A 35 9.96 -1.38 5.58
C LYS A 35 8.84 -1.90 6.48
N ILE A 36 7.61 -2.01 5.97
CA ILE A 36 6.47 -2.58 6.72
C ILE A 36 6.80 -4.01 7.15
N LEU A 37 7.28 -4.84 6.22
CA LEU A 37 7.63 -6.23 6.48
C LEU A 37 8.79 -6.37 7.47
N ALA A 38 9.80 -5.50 7.34
CA ALA A 38 10.93 -5.47 8.27
C ALA A 38 10.57 -4.86 9.65
N LYS A 39 9.31 -4.42 9.85
CA LYS A 39 8.85 -3.66 11.04
C LYS A 39 9.66 -2.36 11.28
N ASP A 40 10.31 -1.82 10.25
CA ASP A 40 11.09 -0.58 10.24
C ASP A 40 10.21 0.63 9.86
N ILE A 41 9.14 0.86 10.62
CA ILE A 41 8.19 1.94 10.36
C ILE A 41 8.43 3.12 11.29
N LEU A 42 9.05 4.16 10.73
CA LEU A 42 9.24 5.45 11.39
C LEU A 42 7.91 6.15 11.67
N ARG A 43 7.88 7.04 12.67
CA ARG A 43 6.67 7.76 13.11
C ARG A 43 5.92 8.46 11.97
N GLY A 44 6.64 9.05 11.01
CA GLY A 44 6.06 9.72 9.83
C GLY A 44 5.53 8.79 8.74
N MET A 45 5.83 7.49 8.82
CA MET A 45 5.42 6.45 7.87
C MET A 45 4.27 5.59 8.42
N ARG A 46 3.79 5.87 9.64
CA ARG A 46 2.72 5.10 10.27
C ARG A 46 1.45 5.09 9.40
N PRO A 47 0.76 3.94 9.31
CA PRO A 47 -0.49 3.87 8.59
C PRO A 47 -1.57 4.68 9.30
N LYS A 48 -2.52 5.19 8.53
CA LYS A 48 -3.80 5.68 9.04
C LYS A 48 -4.87 4.62 8.85
N VAL A 49 -5.76 4.46 9.83
CA VAL A 49 -6.98 3.66 9.66
C VAL A 49 -7.93 4.42 8.75
N ILE A 50 -8.51 3.74 7.76
CA ILE A 50 -9.56 4.33 6.92
C ILE A 50 -10.84 4.34 7.76
N GLN A 51 -11.38 5.53 8.06
CA GLN A 51 -12.52 5.65 8.98
C GLN A 51 -13.79 4.98 8.47
N ARG A 52 -14.09 5.15 7.17
CA ARG A 52 -15.26 4.52 6.52
C ARG A 52 -15.15 3.00 6.46
N ASN A 53 -13.92 2.47 6.39
CA ASN A 53 -13.67 1.04 6.40
C ASN A 53 -12.48 0.68 7.30
N LYS A 54 -12.76 0.49 8.60
CA LYS A 54 -11.77 0.27 9.68
C LYS A 54 -10.94 -1.00 9.54
N LYS A 55 -11.26 -1.88 8.58
CA LYS A 55 -10.50 -3.10 8.24
C LYS A 55 -9.22 -2.80 7.46
N TRP A 56 -9.06 -1.57 6.96
CA TRP A 56 -7.97 -1.19 6.08
C TRP A 56 -7.04 -0.13 6.68
N PHE A 57 -5.77 -0.26 6.32
CA PHE A 57 -4.75 0.76 6.55
C PHE A 57 -4.43 1.49 5.25
N SER A 58 -4.10 2.78 5.39
CA SER A 58 -3.60 3.66 4.34
C SER A 58 -2.25 4.22 4.73
N TYR A 59 -1.22 3.86 3.97
CA TYR A 59 0.12 4.42 4.09
C TYR A 59 0.31 5.52 3.04
N ARG A 60 1.08 6.55 3.38
CA ARG A 60 1.42 7.62 2.44
C ARG A 60 2.65 7.22 1.62
N VAL A 61 2.52 7.11 0.31
CA VAL A 61 3.67 6.93 -0.59
C VAL A 61 4.27 8.30 -0.95
N ASN A 62 3.40 9.26 -1.29
CA ASN A 62 3.74 10.68 -1.41
C ASN A 62 2.46 11.52 -1.26
N ARG A 63 2.48 12.80 -1.68
CA ARG A 63 1.31 13.68 -1.64
C ARG A 63 0.15 13.20 -2.55
N LYS A 64 0.45 12.52 -3.67
CA LYS A 64 -0.51 12.13 -4.71
C LYS A 64 -0.92 10.65 -4.64
N TYR A 65 -0.20 9.80 -3.91
CA TYR A 65 -0.39 8.36 -3.91
C TYR A 65 -0.42 7.77 -2.51
N ARG A 66 -1.30 6.79 -2.31
CA ARG A 66 -1.51 6.04 -1.09
C ARG A 66 -1.33 4.56 -1.36
N LEU A 67 -0.90 3.83 -0.33
CA LEU A 67 -0.78 2.38 -0.35
C LEU A 67 -1.76 1.79 0.66
N LEU A 68 -2.69 0.97 0.19
CA LEU A 68 -3.73 0.35 1.01
C LEU A 68 -3.44 -1.12 1.24
N VAL A 69 -3.76 -1.60 2.43
CA VAL A 69 -3.69 -3.02 2.78
C VAL A 69 -4.69 -3.34 3.89
N LEU A 70 -5.21 -4.57 3.90
CA LEU A 70 -5.99 -5.07 5.01
C LEU A 70 -5.12 -5.13 6.27
N ARG A 71 -5.67 -4.71 7.41
CA ARG A 71 -4.96 -4.69 8.69
C ARG A 71 -4.43 -6.07 9.07
N THR A 72 -5.24 -7.12 8.86
CA THR A 72 -4.89 -8.52 9.13
C THR A 72 -3.89 -9.10 8.14
N ARG A 73 -3.63 -8.42 7.01
CA ARG A 73 -2.75 -8.90 5.94
C ARG A 73 -1.59 -7.94 5.65
N CYS A 74 -1.15 -7.14 6.62
CA CYS A 74 0.01 -6.28 6.41
C CYS A 74 1.27 -7.08 6.01
N ASN A 75 1.43 -8.31 6.49
CA ASN A 75 2.64 -9.08 6.18
C ASN A 75 2.54 -9.85 4.83
N THR A 76 1.34 -9.98 4.27
CA THR A 76 1.06 -10.86 3.11
C THR A 76 0.43 -10.13 1.92
N GLY A 77 -0.18 -8.97 2.14
CA GLY A 77 -0.90 -8.21 1.13
C GLY A 77 -2.27 -8.83 0.75
N PRO A 78 -2.81 -8.53 -0.44
CA PRO A 78 -2.23 -7.66 -1.47
C PRO A 78 -2.21 -6.18 -1.03
N TYR A 79 -1.29 -5.43 -1.63
CA TYR A 79 -1.19 -3.98 -1.44
C TYR A 79 -1.73 -3.25 -2.67
N TYR A 80 -2.53 -2.20 -2.46
CA TYR A 80 -3.10 -1.39 -3.53
C TYR A 80 -2.42 -0.02 -3.54
N CYS A 81 -1.69 0.29 -4.60
CA CYS A 81 -1.09 1.62 -4.75
C CYS A 81 -2.00 2.46 -5.64
N LEU A 82 -2.74 3.37 -5.02
CA LEU A 82 -3.76 4.20 -5.65
C LEU A 82 -3.30 5.66 -5.66
N SER A 83 -3.65 6.38 -6.72
CA SER A 83 -3.62 7.84 -6.72
C SER A 83 -4.66 8.40 -5.72
N HIS A 84 -4.59 9.69 -5.44
CA HIS A 84 -5.51 10.34 -4.51
C HIS A 84 -6.98 10.21 -4.94
N THR A 85 -7.26 10.43 -6.23
CA THR A 85 -8.61 10.31 -6.80
C THR A 85 -9.11 8.88 -6.73
N GLU A 86 -8.27 7.90 -7.07
CA GLU A 86 -8.64 6.47 -6.97
C GLU A 86 -8.85 6.04 -5.52
N TYR A 87 -8.05 6.59 -4.59
CA TYR A 87 -8.21 6.34 -3.16
C TYR A 87 -9.57 6.85 -2.66
N GLU A 88 -9.97 8.07 -3.01
CA GLU A 88 -11.26 8.62 -2.60
C GLU A 88 -12.42 7.82 -3.17
N HIS A 89 -12.35 7.49 -4.46
CA HIS A 89 -13.36 6.64 -5.09
C HIS A 89 -13.43 5.26 -4.41
N TRP A 90 -12.29 4.64 -4.10
CA TRP A 90 -12.25 3.35 -3.41
C TRP A 90 -12.89 3.44 -2.02
N VAL A 91 -12.54 4.46 -1.23
CA VAL A 91 -13.07 4.66 0.14
C VAL A 91 -14.58 4.96 0.16
N ASN A 92 -15.13 5.48 -0.93
CA ASN A 92 -16.56 5.78 -1.02
C ASN A 92 -17.41 4.59 -1.48
N ASN A 93 -16.79 3.58 -2.10
CA ASN A 93 -17.48 2.41 -2.65
C ASN A 93 -17.21 1.11 -1.87
N HIS A 94 -16.46 1.16 -0.76
CA HIS A 94 -16.09 0.01 0.08
C HIS A 94 -16.14 0.38 1.57
#